data_AF-A0A956DGG5-F1
#
_entry.id   AF-A0A956DGG5-F1
#
_cell.length_a   1.000
_cell.length_b   1.000
_cell.length_c   1.000
_cell.angle_alpha   90.00
_cell.angle_beta   90.00
_cell.angle_gamma   90.00
#
_symmetry.space_group_name_H-M   'P 1'
#
loop_
_entity.id
_entity.type
_entity.pdbx_description
1 polymer ?
#
loop_
_entity_poly.entity_id
_entity_poly.type
_entity_poly.pdbx_seq_one_letter_code
_entity_poly.pdbx_strand_id
1 'polypeptide(L)'
;MLDAAATLLATEGLAGMTTNAVATRAGVSVGSLYQYFPNKQALVAAVADRVNAGLVTEVERIVLSDRSPTAKLDALVGLLCASDVADRAVRRALLRDVPRGWWESGIESSER
;
A
#
# COMPACT_ATOMS: atom_id res chain seq x y z
N MET A 1 -10.63 8.39 4.25
CA MET A 1 -10.73 6.91 4.12
C MET A 1 -9.36 6.24 4.08
N LEU A 2 -8.47 6.63 3.17
CA LEU A 2 -7.13 6.00 3.04
C LEU A 2 -6.26 6.13 4.30
N ASP A 3 -6.31 7.26 5.03
CA ASP A 3 -5.58 7.37 6.32
C ASP A 3 -6.09 6.41 7.38
N ALA A 4 -7.42 6.25 7.45
CA ALA A 4 -8.05 5.30 8.36
C ALA A 4 -7.65 3.86 8.01
N ALA A 5 -7.70 3.51 6.72
CA ALA A 5 -7.30 2.20 6.23
C ALA A 5 -5.80 1.92 6.46
N ALA A 6 -4.92 2.86 6.13
CA ALA A 6 -3.49 2.74 6.36
C ALA A 6 -3.17 2.59 7.86
N THR A 7 -3.84 3.35 8.73
CA THR A 7 -3.64 3.22 10.18
C THR A 7 -4.04 1.83 10.65
N LEU A 8 -5.26 1.37 10.32
CA LEU A 8 -5.76 0.05 10.72
C LEU A 8 -4.87 -1.07 10.17
N LEU A 9 -4.39 -0.93 8.93
CA LEU A 9 -3.49 -1.90 8.32
C LEU A 9 -2.12 -1.93 9.03
N ALA A 10 -1.59 -0.77 9.44
CA ALA A 10 -0.34 -0.68 10.17
C ALA A 10 -0.43 -1.24 11.60
N THR A 11 -1.57 -1.05 12.28
CA THR A 11 -1.72 -1.40 13.70
C THR A 11 -2.38 -2.76 13.94
N GLU A 12 -3.31 -3.17 13.07
CA GLU A 12 -4.15 -4.36 13.24
C GLU A 12 -4.02 -5.37 12.08
N GLY A 13 -3.17 -5.06 11.09
CA GLY A 13 -2.95 -5.92 9.93
C GLY A 13 -4.16 -6.03 9.01
N LEU A 14 -4.05 -6.88 8.00
CA LEU A 14 -5.14 -7.04 7.02
C LEU A 14 -6.43 -7.56 7.68
N ALA A 15 -6.32 -8.43 8.69
CA ALA A 15 -7.49 -9.00 9.36
C ALA A 15 -8.32 -7.93 10.09
N GLY A 16 -7.67 -7.01 10.82
CA GLY A 16 -8.35 -5.92 11.54
C GLY A 16 -8.87 -4.81 10.63
N MET A 17 -8.27 -4.60 9.46
CA MET A 17 -8.74 -3.62 8.47
C MET A 17 -10.02 -4.07 7.75
N THR A 18 -11.17 -4.00 8.41
CA THR A 18 -12.50 -4.24 7.80
C THR A 18 -13.07 -2.96 7.18
N THR A 19 -13.92 -3.07 6.15
CA THR A 19 -14.59 -1.91 5.54
C THR A 19 -15.42 -1.12 6.56
N ASN A 20 -16.08 -1.81 7.48
CA ASN A 20 -16.80 -1.18 8.59
C ASN A 20 -15.86 -0.42 9.54
N ALA A 21 -14.74 -1.03 9.96
CA ALA A 21 -13.76 -0.35 10.82
C ALA A 21 -13.19 0.90 10.14
N VAL A 22 -12.92 0.82 8.84
CA VAL A 22 -12.44 1.95 8.04
C VAL A 22 -13.49 3.06 7.95
N ALA A 23 -14.75 2.72 7.65
CA ALA A 23 -15.83 3.69 7.57
C ALA A 23 -16.03 4.42 8.91
N THR A 24 -16.09 3.67 10.01
CA THR A 24 -16.19 4.20 11.38
C THR A 24 -15.03 5.14 11.69
N ARG A 25 -13.79 4.71 11.47
CA ARG A 25 -12.60 5.52 11.76
C ARG A 25 -12.48 6.76 10.85
N ALA A 26 -12.94 6.66 9.62
CA ALA A 26 -12.94 7.77 8.68
C ALA A 26 -14.12 8.75 8.88
N GLY A 27 -15.07 8.44 9.77
CA GLY A 27 -16.25 9.28 10.01
C GLY A 27 -17.22 9.33 8.82
N VAL A 28 -17.26 8.26 8.00
CA VAL A 28 -18.13 8.18 6.82
C VAL A 28 -19.09 7.01 6.93
N SER A 29 -20.18 7.04 6.16
CA SER A 29 -21.06 5.89 6.04
C SER A 29 -20.38 4.75 5.30
N VAL A 30 -20.77 3.51 5.61
CA VAL A 30 -20.31 2.31 4.87
C VAL A 30 -20.72 2.38 3.40
N GLY A 31 -21.91 2.93 3.10
CA GLY A 31 -22.36 3.14 1.73
C GLY A 31 -21.46 4.09 0.94
N SER A 32 -21.05 5.21 1.55
CA SER A 32 -20.08 6.14 0.95
C SER A 32 -18.74 5.45 0.70
N LEU A 33 -18.25 4.60 1.61
CA LEU A 33 -17.02 3.85 1.38
C LEU A 33 -17.14 2.94 0.15
N TYR A 34 -18.23 2.19 0.03
CA TYR A 34 -18.44 1.29 -1.12
C TYR A 34 -18.61 2.02 -2.46
N GLN A 35 -19.02 3.29 -2.45
CA GLN A 35 -19.05 4.12 -3.67
C GLN A 35 -17.64 4.43 -4.20
N TYR A 36 -16.64 4.56 -3.32
CA TYR A 36 -15.24 4.81 -3.72
C TYR A 36 -14.43 3.52 -3.84
N PHE A 37 -14.71 2.53 -3.00
CA PHE A 37 -13.97 1.27 -2.92
C PHE A 37 -14.96 0.11 -2.93
N PRO A 38 -15.25 -0.48 -4.10
CA PRO A 38 -16.31 -1.48 -4.25
C PRO A 38 -16.06 -2.74 -3.42
N ASN A 39 -14.80 -3.00 -3.03
CA ASN A 39 -14.43 -4.11 -2.17
C ASN A 39 -13.18 -3.78 -1.35
N LYS A 40 -12.84 -4.68 -0.41
CA LYS A 40 -11.67 -4.53 0.46
C LYS A 40 -10.36 -4.53 -0.33
N GLN A 41 -10.29 -5.26 -1.44
CA GLN A 41 -9.12 -5.33 -2.31
C GLN A 41 -8.81 -3.97 -2.94
N ALA A 42 -9.83 -3.27 -3.47
CA ALA A 42 -9.70 -1.94 -4.06
C ALA A 42 -9.19 -0.92 -3.02
N LEU A 43 -9.68 -1.01 -1.79
CA LEU A 43 -9.19 -0.16 -0.69
C LEU A 43 -7.73 -0.47 -0.33
N VAL A 44 -7.35 -1.75 -0.26
CA VAL A 44 -5.95 -2.16 -0.01
C VAL A 44 -5.03 -1.68 -1.14
N ALA A 45 -5.46 -1.84 -2.39
CA ALA A 45 -4.71 -1.39 -3.57
C ALA A 45 -4.46 0.12 -3.51
N ALA A 46 -5.49 0.93 -3.25
CA ALA A 46 -5.35 2.37 -3.13
C ALA A 46 -4.44 2.80 -1.96
N VAL A 47 -4.43 2.07 -0.84
CA VAL A 47 -3.46 2.29 0.25
C VAL A 47 -2.04 1.95 -0.20
N ALA A 48 -1.86 0.84 -0.93
CA ALA A 48 -0.57 0.42 -1.46
C ALA A 48 -0.01 1.43 -2.46
N ASP A 49 -0.82 1.90 -3.41
CA ASP A 49 -0.45 2.91 -4.40
C ASP A 49 0.03 4.19 -3.70
N ARG A 50 -0.70 4.63 -2.67
CA ARG A 50 -0.33 5.81 -1.90
C ARG A 50 1.00 5.65 -1.15
N VAL A 51 1.22 4.51 -0.49
CA VAL A 51 2.46 4.26 0.25
C VAL A 51 3.65 4.01 -0.68
N ASN A 52 3.40 3.54 -1.90
CA ASN A 52 4.43 3.31 -2.90
C ASN A 52 4.60 4.48 -3.89
N ALA A 53 3.81 5.55 -3.72
CA ALA A 53 3.95 6.77 -4.50
C ALA A 53 5.39 7.30 -4.36
N GLY A 54 6.07 7.50 -5.48
CA GLY A 54 7.48 7.90 -5.53
C GLY A 54 8.49 6.78 -5.26
N LEU A 55 8.13 5.74 -4.48
CA LEU A 55 8.99 4.56 -4.28
C LEU A 55 9.23 3.85 -5.62
N VAL A 56 8.18 3.61 -6.40
CA VAL A 56 8.29 2.94 -7.71
C VAL A 56 9.21 3.72 -8.64
N THR A 57 9.01 5.03 -8.75
CA THR A 57 9.83 5.92 -9.57
C THR A 57 11.31 5.87 -9.16
N GLU A 58 11.58 5.87 -7.85
CA GLU A 58 12.94 5.85 -7.34
C GLU A 58 13.61 4.47 -7.51
N VAL A 59 12.85 3.39 -7.32
CA VAL A 59 13.29 2.03 -7.64
C VAL A 59 13.65 1.92 -9.11
N GLU A 60 12.79 2.38 -10.03
CA GLU A 60 13.08 2.39 -11.47
C GLU A 60 14.35 3.18 -11.79
N ARG A 61 14.49 4.38 -11.21
CA ARG A 61 15.67 5.23 -11.38
C ARG A 61 16.95 4.53 -10.93
N ILE A 62 16.91 3.79 -9.82
CA ILE A 62 18.05 3.01 -9.31
C ILE A 62 18.35 1.83 -10.23
N VAL A 63 17.32 1.04 -10.57
CA VAL A 63 17.44 -0.19 -11.38
C VAL A 63 17.98 0.13 -12.77
N LEU A 64 17.51 1.21 -13.40
CA LEU A 64 17.91 1.63 -14.75
C LEU A 64 19.22 2.43 -14.80
N SER A 65 19.85 2.73 -13.65
CA SER A 65 21.13 3.46 -13.63
C SER A 65 22.33 2.60 -14.05
N ASP A 66 23.44 3.25 -14.38
CA ASP A 66 24.73 2.61 -14.71
C ASP A 66 25.55 2.18 -13.48
N ARG A 67 24.95 2.19 -12.29
CA ARG A 67 25.60 1.76 -11.04
C ARG A 67 25.97 0.28 -11.11
N SER A 68 27.02 -0.11 -10.37
CA SER A 68 27.31 -1.53 -10.15
C SER A 68 26.14 -2.23 -9.45
N PRO A 69 25.97 -3.55 -9.62
CA PRO A 69 24.89 -4.30 -8.94
C PRO A 69 24.86 -4.08 -7.43
N THR A 70 26.02 -4.05 -6.77
CA THR A 70 26.12 -3.80 -5.32
C THR A 70 25.66 -2.39 -4.95
N ALA A 71 26.05 -1.37 -5.71
CA ALA A 71 25.61 0.01 -5.46
C ALA A 71 24.11 0.22 -5.73
N LYS A 72 23.49 -0.60 -6.59
CA LYS A 72 22.03 -0.64 -6.74
C LYS A 72 21.36 -1.26 -5.50
N LEU A 73 21.88 -2.38 -5.01
CA LEU A 73 21.37 -3.02 -3.79
C LEU A 73 21.44 -2.08 -2.58
N ASP A 74 22.58 -1.41 -2.38
CA ASP A 74 22.76 -0.44 -1.29
C ASP A 74 21.74 0.71 -1.37
N ALA A 75 21.51 1.24 -2.58
CA ALA A 75 20.54 2.31 -2.79
C ALA A 75 19.09 1.85 -2.55
N LEU A 76 18.73 0.64 -2.99
CA LEU A 76 17.40 0.06 -2.75
C LEU A 76 17.16 -0.17 -1.25
N VAL A 77 18.16 -0.69 -0.54
CA VAL A 77 18.08 -0.86 0.93
C VAL A 77 17.95 0.49 1.61
N GLY A 78 18.76 1.48 1.22
CA GLY A 78 18.69 2.84 1.74
C GLY A 78 17.32 3.49 1.55
N LEU A 79 16.71 3.33 0.38
CA LEU A 79 15.37 3.82 0.07
C LEU A 79 14.29 3.22 0.99
N LEU A 80 14.36 1.91 1.23
CA LEU A 80 13.44 1.22 2.14
C LEU A 80 13.63 1.65 3.60
N CYS A 81 14.87 1.89 4.03
CA CYS A 81 15.19 2.34 5.38
C CYS A 81 14.80 3.80 5.64
N ALA A 82 14.94 4.68 4.65
CA ALA A 82 14.66 6.11 4.76
C ALA A 82 13.16 6.47 4.80
N SER A 83 12.26 5.53 4.49
CA SER A 83 10.80 5.76 4.52
C SER A 83 10.30 6.08 5.93
N ASP A 84 9.19 6.81 6.07
CA ASP A 84 8.56 7.09 7.38
C ASP A 84 8.21 5.79 8.13
N VAL A 85 8.23 5.82 9.48
CA VAL A 85 7.81 4.69 10.33
C VAL A 85 6.42 4.19 9.95
N ALA A 86 5.47 5.10 9.70
CA ALA A 86 4.11 4.77 9.33
C ALA A 86 4.06 4.03 7.99
N ASP A 87 4.74 4.56 6.97
CA ASP A 87 4.83 3.92 5.65
C ASP A 87 5.51 2.55 5.73
N ARG A 88 6.57 2.41 6.54
CA ARG A 88 7.21 1.11 6.76
C ARG A 88 6.27 0.12 7.42
N ALA A 89 5.46 0.53 8.38
CA ALA A 89 4.49 -0.35 9.05
C ALA A 89 3.40 -0.82 8.08
N VAL A 90 2.88 0.09 7.25
CA VAL A 90 1.91 -0.25 6.20
C VAL A 90 2.56 -1.19 5.17
N ARG A 91 3.73 -0.86 4.64
CA ARG A 91 4.43 -1.67 3.63
C ARG A 91 4.77 -3.06 4.19
N ARG A 92 5.14 -3.15 5.47
CA ARG A 92 5.33 -4.43 6.18
C ARG A 92 4.03 -5.24 6.30
N ALA A 93 2.89 -4.59 6.57
CA ALA A 93 1.60 -5.27 6.60
C ALA A 93 1.18 -5.76 5.20
N LEU A 94 1.37 -4.93 4.17
CA LEU A 94 1.13 -5.32 2.77
C LEU A 94 1.97 -6.55 2.37
N LEU A 95 3.25 -6.58 2.74
CA LEU A 95 4.15 -7.70 2.40
C LEU A 95 3.83 -9.00 3.15
N ARG A 96 3.28 -8.93 4.36
CA ARG A 96 3.02 -10.11 5.19
C ARG A 96 1.61 -10.66 5.02
N ASP A 97 0.63 -9.76 4.95
CA ASP A 97 -0.77 -10.13 5.17
C ASP A 97 -1.57 -10.15 3.86
N VAL A 98 -1.13 -9.43 2.83
CA VAL A 98 -1.83 -9.37 1.54
C VAL A 98 -1.37 -10.51 0.63
N PRO A 99 -2.26 -11.43 0.22
CA PRO A 99 -1.90 -12.55 -0.65
C PRO A 99 -1.34 -12.07 -1.99
N ARG A 100 -0.32 -12.77 -2.50
CA ARG A 100 0.32 -12.35 -3.77
C ARG A 100 -0.65 -12.25 -4.95
N GLY A 101 -1.66 -13.13 -5.02
CA GLY A 101 -2.67 -13.11 -6.09
C GLY A 101 -3.57 -11.86 -6.08
N TRP A 102 -3.62 -11.08 -4.98
CA TRP A 102 -4.38 -9.81 -4.97
C TRP A 102 -3.70 -8.73 -5.81
N TRP A 103 -2.37 -8.78 -5.96
CA TRP A 103 -1.62 -7.84 -6.81
C TRP A 103 -1.78 -8.13 -8.29
N GLU A 104 -2.02 -9.40 -8.64
CA GLU A 104 -2.23 -9.85 -10.02
C GLU A 104 -3.66 -9.55 -10.49
N SER A 105 -4.66 -9.70 -9.60
CA SER A 105 -6.06 -9.36 -9.91
C SER A 105 -6.37 -7.86 -9.90
N GLY A 106 -5.47 -7.02 -9.37
CA GLY A 106 -5.66 -5.57 -9.22
C GLY A 106 -5.37 -4.75 -10.48
N ILE A 107 -4.70 -5.32 -11.48
CA ILE A 107 -4.35 -4.62 -12.73
C ILE A 107 -5.58 -4.48 -13.67
N GLU A 108 -6.67 -5.24 -13.45
CA GLU A 108 -7.89 -5.19 -14.29
C GLU A 108 -9.09 -4.42 -13.69
N SER A 109 -9.04 -3.96 -12.43
CA SER A 109 -10.20 -3.33 -11.76
C SER A 109 -10.15 -1.79 -11.68
N SER A 110 -9.19 -1.14 -12.35
CA SER A 110 -9.08 0.33 -12.46
C SER A 110 -9.66 0.90 -13.76
N GLU A 111 -10.10 0.05 -14.70
CA GLU A 111 -10.60 0.46 -16.03
C GLU A 111 -12.10 0.16 -16.25
N ARG A 112 -12.90 0.07 -15.18
CA ARG A 112 -14.36 0.07 -15.29
C ARG A 112 -15.03 1.07 -14.38
#